data_AF-A0A9E6JPR4-F1
#
_entry.id   AF-A0A9E6JPR4-F1
#
_cell.length_a   1.000
_cell.length_b   1.000
_cell.length_c   1.000
_cell.angle_alpha   90.00
_cell.angle_beta   90.00
_cell.angle_gamma   90.00
#
_symmetry.space_group_name_H-M   'P 1'
#
loop_
_entity.id
_entity.type
_entity.pdbx_description
1 polymer ?
#
loop_
_entity_poly.entity_id
_entity_poly.type
_entity_poly.pdbx_seq_one_letter_code
_entity_poly.pdbx_strand_id
1 'polypeptide(L)'
;HAAPSLADYRILYLESAEMAWIATEGNAFNHATDRVADVETLAVAQKELGRAMKETVEVSSSGRVLQTAFQADPVERPFRDIEGHLVLKTVPGSFFEFITRRPQPGGGLDLGFDTGNAQAIFKMTAPGSY
;
A
#
# COMPACT_ATOMS: atom_id res chain seq x y z
N HIS A 1 4.26 3.73 -19.05
CA HIS A 1 3.84 4.79 -19.99
C HIS A 1 4.77 5.99 -19.85
N ALA A 2 4.60 7.06 -20.65
CA ALA A 2 5.40 8.29 -20.50
C ALA A 2 5.06 9.00 -19.17
N ALA A 3 5.94 9.88 -18.68
CA ALA A 3 5.68 10.70 -17.50
C ALA A 3 4.29 11.37 -17.59
N PRO A 4 3.45 11.41 -16.56
CA PRO A 4 2.16 12.10 -16.65
C PRO A 4 2.35 13.62 -16.64
N SER A 5 1.33 14.38 -17.08
CA SER A 5 1.31 15.82 -16.78
C SER A 5 1.01 16.01 -15.28
N LEU A 6 1.56 17.06 -14.68
CA LEU A 6 1.29 17.38 -13.28
C LEU A 6 -0.19 17.77 -13.07
N ALA A 7 -0.82 18.35 -14.07
CA ALA A 7 -2.23 18.73 -14.02
C ALA A 7 -3.15 17.49 -14.00
N ASP A 8 -2.94 16.54 -14.92
CA ASP A 8 -3.73 15.31 -14.98
C ASP A 8 -3.57 14.48 -13.71
N TYR A 9 -2.33 14.36 -13.21
CA TYR A 9 -2.08 13.68 -11.94
C TYR A 9 -2.88 14.30 -10.79
N ARG A 10 -2.96 15.62 -10.69
CA ARG A 10 -3.72 16.31 -9.63
C ARG A 10 -5.23 16.06 -9.74
N ILE A 11 -5.77 15.99 -10.95
CA ILE A 11 -7.18 15.63 -11.17
C ILE A 11 -7.41 14.21 -10.66
N LEU A 12 -6.61 13.25 -11.13
CA LEU A 12 -6.70 11.86 -10.70
C LEU A 12 -6.56 11.74 -9.18
N TYR A 13 -5.62 12.45 -8.57
CA TYR A 13 -5.38 12.41 -7.14
C TYR A 13 -6.56 12.88 -6.29
N LEU A 14 -7.34 13.86 -6.78
CA LEU A 14 -8.54 14.33 -6.08
C LEU A 14 -9.72 13.37 -6.21
N GLU A 15 -9.73 12.51 -7.24
CA GLU A 15 -10.84 11.61 -7.54
C GLU A 15 -10.56 10.15 -7.14
N SER A 16 -9.32 9.67 -7.29
CA SER A 16 -8.85 8.32 -6.96
C SER A 16 -7.34 8.32 -6.71
N ALA A 17 -6.96 8.07 -5.44
CA ALA A 17 -5.56 7.91 -5.05
C ALA A 17 -4.90 6.72 -5.76
N GLU A 18 -5.65 5.65 -6.02
CA GLU A 18 -5.19 4.45 -6.73
C GLU A 18 -4.83 4.78 -8.19
N MET A 19 -5.68 5.53 -8.89
CA MET A 19 -5.39 5.91 -10.27
C MET A 19 -4.24 6.91 -10.35
N ALA A 20 -4.11 7.80 -9.37
CA ALA A 20 -2.96 8.69 -9.25
C ALA A 20 -1.65 7.90 -9.04
N TRP A 21 -1.67 6.85 -8.21
CA TRP A 21 -0.52 5.95 -8.03
C TRP A 21 -0.17 5.19 -9.31
N ILE A 22 -1.17 4.64 -10.02
CA ILE A 22 -0.95 3.97 -11.31
C ILE A 22 -0.37 4.96 -12.34
N ALA A 23 -0.79 6.22 -12.32
CA ALA A 23 -0.27 7.24 -13.23
C ALA A 23 1.23 7.50 -13.04
N THR A 24 1.81 7.21 -11.88
CA THR A 24 3.24 7.39 -11.61
C THR A 24 4.03 6.07 -11.63
N GLU A 25 3.44 4.97 -11.14
CA GLU A 25 4.13 3.68 -10.96
C GLU A 25 3.79 2.65 -12.04
N GLY A 26 2.70 2.87 -12.79
CA GLY A 26 2.24 1.98 -13.86
C GLY A 26 1.91 0.59 -13.33
N ASN A 27 2.59 -0.42 -13.87
CA ASN A 27 2.36 -1.84 -13.56
C ASN A 27 3.39 -2.39 -12.56
N ALA A 28 4.13 -1.53 -11.88
CA ALA A 28 5.01 -1.95 -10.80
C ALA A 28 4.22 -2.66 -9.70
N PHE A 29 4.88 -3.53 -8.93
CA PHE A 29 4.25 -4.10 -7.75
C PHE A 29 3.94 -3.02 -6.74
N ASN A 30 2.66 -2.83 -6.46
CA ASN A 30 2.19 -1.90 -5.43
C ASN A 30 2.70 -2.30 -4.04
N HIS A 31 2.76 -3.59 -3.78
CA HIS A 31 3.41 -4.15 -2.60
C HIS A 31 3.88 -5.58 -2.84
N ALA A 32 4.72 -6.05 -1.94
CA ALA A 32 5.00 -7.47 -1.74
C ALA A 32 4.53 -7.87 -0.34
N THR A 33 4.17 -9.13 -0.18
CA THR A 33 3.63 -9.66 1.07
C THR A 33 4.49 -10.80 1.60
N ASP A 34 4.97 -10.67 2.83
CA ASP A 34 5.62 -11.76 3.57
C ASP A 34 4.64 -12.49 4.50
N ARG A 35 4.67 -13.82 4.48
CA ARG A 35 3.83 -14.64 5.35
C ARG A 35 4.56 -14.95 6.64
N VAL A 36 4.01 -14.44 7.75
CA VAL A 36 4.59 -14.59 9.10
C VAL A 36 3.67 -15.40 10.00
N ALA A 37 4.26 -16.01 11.03
CA ALA A 37 3.54 -16.86 11.98
C ALA A 37 2.51 -16.06 12.81
N ASP A 38 2.88 -14.84 13.22
CA ASP A 38 2.04 -13.96 14.04
C ASP A 38 2.29 -12.49 13.67
N VAL A 39 1.35 -11.92 12.92
CA VAL A 39 1.39 -10.54 12.45
C VAL A 39 1.14 -9.51 13.56
N GLU A 40 0.40 -9.87 14.61
CA GLU A 40 0.09 -8.96 15.72
C GLU A 40 1.34 -8.70 16.56
N THR A 41 2.04 -9.77 16.93
CA THR A 41 3.33 -9.68 17.63
C THR A 41 4.37 -8.96 16.76
N LEU A 42 4.44 -9.26 15.46
CA LEU A 42 5.34 -8.54 14.54
C LEU A 42 5.02 -7.05 14.50
N ALA A 43 3.75 -6.66 14.39
CA ALA A 43 3.35 -5.26 14.30
C ALA A 43 3.81 -4.46 15.53
N VAL A 44 3.62 -5.01 16.73
CA VAL A 44 4.08 -4.38 17.98
C VAL A 44 5.60 -4.19 17.94
N ALA A 45 6.35 -5.26 17.64
CA ALA A 45 7.81 -5.18 17.58
C ALA A 45 8.32 -4.16 16.56
N GLN A 46 7.68 -4.06 15.38
CA GLN A 46 8.06 -3.06 14.37
C GLN A 46 7.77 -1.62 14.83
N LYS A 47 6.64 -1.39 15.51
CA LYS A 47 6.29 -0.07 16.08
C LYS A 47 7.24 0.32 17.20
N GLU A 48 7.64 -0.61 18.07
CA GLU A 48 8.62 -0.36 19.15
C GLU A 48 10.00 0.04 18.59
N LEU A 49 10.35 -0.47 17.41
CA LEU A 49 11.55 -0.04 16.66
C LEU A 49 11.40 1.32 15.97
N GLY A 50 10.25 1.99 16.11
CA GLY A 50 9.96 3.29 15.51
C GLY A 50 9.67 3.25 14.01
N ARG A 51 9.35 2.08 13.44
CA ARG A 51 9.04 1.95 12.01
C ARG A 51 7.59 2.35 11.75
N ALA A 52 7.35 2.98 10.61
CA ALA A 52 6.04 3.50 10.21
C ALA A 52 5.07 2.37 9.81
N MET A 53 4.55 1.63 10.78
CA MET A 53 3.52 0.63 10.57
C MET A 53 2.14 1.27 10.47
N LYS A 54 1.23 0.58 9.77
CA LYS A 54 -0.21 0.84 9.91
C LYS A 54 -0.65 0.72 11.37
N GLU A 55 -1.58 1.57 11.77
CA GLU A 55 -1.99 1.63 13.19
C GLU A 55 -2.69 0.35 13.63
N THR A 56 -3.49 -0.27 12.76
CA THR A 56 -4.30 -1.44 13.09
C THR A 56 -3.93 -2.63 12.23
N VAL A 57 -3.92 -3.82 12.84
CA VAL A 57 -3.95 -5.09 12.11
C VAL A 57 -5.37 -5.32 11.60
N GLU A 58 -5.49 -5.67 10.33
CA GLU A 58 -6.76 -5.97 9.69
C GLU A 58 -7.03 -7.45 9.77
N VAL A 59 -8.28 -7.80 10.06
CA VAL A 59 -8.71 -9.18 10.28
C VAL A 59 -9.88 -9.43 9.35
N SER A 60 -9.75 -10.46 8.51
CA SER A 60 -10.81 -10.86 7.59
C SER A 60 -12.09 -11.21 8.33
N SER A 61 -13.22 -11.15 7.63
CA SER A 61 -14.53 -11.59 8.16
C SER A 61 -14.50 -13.00 8.77
N SER A 62 -13.66 -13.88 8.21
CA SER A 62 -13.44 -15.24 8.70
C SER A 62 -12.56 -15.37 9.95
N GLY A 63 -11.86 -14.30 10.33
CA GLY A 63 -10.87 -14.30 11.42
C GLY A 63 -9.58 -15.08 11.12
N ARG A 64 -9.40 -15.55 9.88
CA ARG A 64 -8.28 -16.44 9.49
C ARG A 64 -7.20 -15.75 8.69
N VAL A 65 -7.48 -14.61 8.07
CA VAL A 65 -6.47 -13.83 7.35
C VAL A 65 -6.28 -12.52 8.09
N LEU A 66 -5.06 -12.33 8.61
CA LEU A 66 -4.68 -11.15 9.36
C LEU A 66 -3.55 -10.44 8.62
N GLN A 67 -3.65 -9.13 8.45
CA GLN A 67 -2.72 -8.35 7.61
C GLN A 67 -2.35 -7.02 8.25
N THR A 68 -1.13 -6.57 8.00
CA THR A 68 -0.68 -5.21 8.29
C THR A 68 0.43 -4.84 7.31
N ALA A 69 0.85 -3.58 7.28
CA ALA A 69 1.90 -3.12 6.38
C ALA A 69 2.69 -1.96 6.97
N PHE A 70 3.87 -1.73 6.42
CA PHE A 70 4.51 -0.42 6.53
C PHE A 70 3.76 0.62 5.69
N GLN A 71 3.92 1.90 6.03
CA GLN A 71 3.59 3.01 5.14
C GLN A 71 4.41 2.91 3.85
N ALA A 72 3.84 3.37 2.73
CA ALA A 72 4.57 3.40 1.47
C ALA A 72 5.74 4.36 1.53
N ASP A 73 6.89 3.93 1.02
CA ASP A 73 8.06 4.78 0.94
C ASP A 73 7.82 5.90 -0.09
N PRO A 74 8.17 7.17 0.23
CA PRO A 74 8.12 8.24 -0.75
C PRO A 74 9.15 8.02 -1.86
N VAL A 75 8.77 8.31 -3.10
CA VAL A 75 9.64 8.22 -4.27
C VAL A 75 9.56 9.48 -5.11
N GLU A 76 10.68 9.88 -5.72
CA GLU A 76 10.68 10.97 -6.69
C GLU A 76 10.27 10.47 -8.07
N ARG A 77 9.34 11.18 -8.71
CA ARG A 77 8.86 10.88 -10.06
C ARG A 77 8.86 12.13 -10.94
N PRO A 78 9.22 12.01 -12.23
CA PRO A 78 9.13 13.11 -13.16
C PRO A 78 7.69 13.33 -13.63
N PHE A 79 7.29 14.60 -13.71
CA PHE A 79 6.03 15.07 -14.29
C PHE A 79 6.33 16.08 -15.38
N ARG A 80 5.46 16.17 -16.38
CA ARG A 80 5.48 17.32 -17.31
C ARG A 80 4.73 18.50 -16.70
N ASP A 81 5.35 19.67 -16.67
CA ASP A 81 4.68 20.92 -16.34
C ASP A 81 3.85 21.46 -17.54
N ILE A 82 3.32 22.68 -17.41
CA ILE A 82 2.47 23.32 -18.44
C ILE A 82 3.25 23.68 -19.72
N GLU A 83 4.57 23.84 -19.62
CA GLU A 83 5.47 24.14 -20.74
C GLU A 83 6.07 22.84 -21.35
N GLY A 84 5.80 21.69 -20.73
CA GLY A 84 6.29 20.39 -21.14
C GLY A 84 7.65 20.01 -20.55
N HIS A 85 8.22 20.84 -19.67
CA HIS A 85 9.47 20.53 -18.98
C HIS A 85 9.25 19.46 -17.91
N LEU A 86 10.30 18.69 -17.61
CA LEU A 86 10.26 17.69 -16.55
C LEU A 86 10.53 18.35 -15.20
N VAL A 87 9.60 18.14 -14.26
CA VAL A 87 9.73 18.54 -12.85
C VAL A 87 9.60 17.30 -11.96
N LEU A 88 10.44 17.21 -10.93
CA LEU A 88 10.37 16.12 -9.96
C LEU A 88 9.33 16.44 -8.87
N LYS A 89 8.55 15.43 -8.48
CA LYS A 89 7.68 15.47 -7.30
C LYS A 89 7.82 14.19 -6.51
N THR A 90 7.76 14.34 -5.18
CA THR A 90 7.65 13.23 -4.25
C THR A 90 6.21 12.74 -4.23
N VAL A 91 6.02 11.45 -4.46
CA VAL A 91 4.73 10.77 -4.45
C VAL A 91 4.84 9.45 -3.66
N PRO A 92 3.72 8.87 -3.20
CA PRO A 92 3.73 7.55 -2.57
C PRO A 92 4.25 6.49 -3.55
N GLY A 93 5.25 5.72 -3.13
CA GLY A 93 5.76 4.57 -3.86
C GLY A 93 5.05 3.28 -3.46
N SER A 94 5.78 2.18 -3.42
CA SER A 94 5.27 0.88 -2.97
C SER A 94 5.43 0.71 -1.45
N PHE A 95 4.75 -0.28 -0.88
CA PHE A 95 4.93 -0.68 0.53
C PHE A 95 5.20 -2.17 0.67
N PHE A 96 5.50 -2.61 1.89
CA PHE A 96 5.70 -4.01 2.22
C PHE A 96 4.66 -4.47 3.25
N GLU A 97 3.97 -5.56 2.94
CA GLU A 97 2.87 -6.14 3.71
C GLU A 97 3.34 -7.40 4.47
N PHE A 98 2.74 -7.65 5.63
CA PHE A 98 2.82 -8.90 6.36
C PHE A 98 1.45 -9.57 6.48
N ILE A 99 1.41 -10.89 6.35
CA ILE A 99 0.18 -11.67 6.45
C ILE A 99 0.35 -12.91 7.34
N THR A 100 -0.61 -13.13 8.23
CA THR A 100 -0.80 -14.41 8.92
C THR A 100 -2.04 -15.08 8.35
N ARG A 101 -1.88 -16.32 7.89
CA ARG A 101 -2.98 -17.17 7.43
C ARG A 101 -3.16 -18.31 8.43
N ARG A 102 -4.29 -18.33 9.12
CA ARG A 102 -4.68 -19.41 10.02
C ARG A 102 -5.23 -20.59 9.21
N PRO A 103 -5.17 -21.82 9.75
CA PRO A 103 -5.71 -22.99 9.07
C PRO A 103 -7.23 -22.92 8.87
N GLN A 104 -7.72 -23.54 7.80
CA GLN A 104 -9.15 -23.73 7.56
C GLN A 104 -9.67 -25.01 8.25
N PRO A 105 -10.99 -25.12 8.50
CA PRO A 105 -11.60 -26.39 8.87
C PRO A 105 -11.30 -27.46 7.82
N GLY A 106 -10.78 -28.61 8.25
CA GLY A 106 -10.30 -29.66 7.33
C GLY A 106 -8.81 -29.58 6.99
N GLY A 107 -8.09 -28.57 7.48
CA GLY A 107 -6.65 -28.40 7.29
C GLY A 107 -6.30 -27.49 6.12
N GLY A 108 -5.00 -27.20 5.97
CA GLY A 108 -4.49 -26.25 4.98
C GLY A 108 -4.74 -24.77 5.37
N LEU A 109 -4.09 -23.85 4.67
CA LEU A 109 -4.19 -22.41 4.95
C LEU A 109 -5.38 -21.79 4.25
N ASP A 110 -5.95 -20.74 4.83
CA ASP A 110 -6.90 -19.88 4.13
C ASP A 110 -6.17 -19.07 3.06
N LEU A 111 -6.39 -19.38 1.78
CA LEU A 111 -5.81 -18.67 0.63
C LEU A 111 -6.72 -17.55 0.10
N GLY A 112 -7.88 -17.33 0.75
CA GLY A 112 -8.80 -16.26 0.39
C GLY A 112 -8.18 -14.88 0.53
N PHE A 113 -8.78 -13.93 -0.16
CA PHE A 113 -8.49 -12.52 -0.02
C PHE A 113 -9.80 -11.82 0.34
N ASP A 114 -9.85 -11.22 1.53
CA ASP A 114 -11.02 -10.53 2.02
C ASP A 114 -11.04 -9.11 1.44
N THR A 115 -12.15 -8.75 0.79
CA THR A 115 -12.28 -7.45 0.10
C THR A 115 -12.26 -6.27 1.06
N GLY A 116 -12.65 -6.45 2.33
CA GLY A 116 -12.58 -5.40 3.35
C GLY A 116 -11.14 -5.05 3.73
N ASN A 117 -10.30 -6.07 3.91
CA ASN A 117 -8.86 -5.88 4.15
C ASN A 117 -8.18 -5.24 2.93
N ALA A 118 -8.55 -5.68 1.72
CA ALA A 118 -8.01 -5.15 0.48
C ALA A 118 -8.22 -3.64 0.33
N GLN A 119 -9.43 -3.14 0.60
CA GLN A 119 -9.74 -1.72 0.42
C GLN A 119 -8.97 -0.82 1.39
N ALA A 120 -8.78 -1.29 2.62
CA ALA A 120 -8.14 -0.49 3.64
C ALA A 120 -6.61 -0.53 3.55
N ILE A 121 -6.01 -1.49 2.82
CA ILE A 121 -4.57 -1.47 2.53
C ILE A 121 -4.18 -0.52 1.40
N PHE A 122 -5.08 -0.20 0.46
CA PHE A 122 -4.82 0.85 -0.54
C PHE A 122 -4.62 2.24 0.09
N LYS A 123 -5.05 2.43 1.34
CA LYS A 123 -4.76 3.65 2.10
C LYS A 123 -3.29 3.79 2.48
N MET A 124 -2.45 2.77 2.34
CA MET A 124 -1.01 2.89 2.61
C MET A 124 -0.27 3.71 1.55
N THR A 125 -0.88 3.89 0.38
CA THR A 125 -0.45 4.85 -0.65
C THR A 125 -1.26 6.15 -0.60
N ALA A 126 -2.14 6.32 0.40
CA ALA A 126 -2.81 7.59 0.62
C ALA A 126 -1.82 8.61 1.22
N PRO A 127 -2.05 9.90 1.02
CA PRO A 127 -1.14 10.93 1.48
C PRO A 127 -1.17 11.01 3.01
N GLY A 128 -0.02 10.81 3.65
CA GLY A 128 0.29 11.50 4.89
C GLY A 128 0.73 12.92 4.54
N SER A 129 0.25 13.92 5.27
CA SER A 129 0.73 15.30 5.18
C SER A 129 2.25 15.33 5.37
N TYR A 130 2.99 15.42 4.26
CA TYR A 130 4.38 15.85 4.23
C TYR A 130 4.46 17.35 4.51
#